data_AF-A0A354M7M5-F1
#
_entry.id   AF-A0A354M7M5-F1
#
_cell.length_a   1.000
_cell.length_b   1.000
_cell.length_c   1.000
_cell.angle_alpha   90.00
_cell.angle_beta   90.00
_cell.angle_gamma   90.00
#
_symmetry.space_group_name_H-M   'P 1'
#
loop_
_entity.id
_entity.type
_entity.pdbx_description
1 polymer ?
#
loop_
_entity_poly.entity_id
_entity_poly.type
_entity_poly.pdbx_seq_one_letter_code
_entity_poly.pdbx_strand_id
1 'polypeptide(L)'
;VVDELFQLETQKILGTETDYASWQDAFLKAVAFARDNKLGIYHLYKSISREQVENYLNRVSYNNILSFIKKETAGLNVDNADLELMARFYTHALVGMVLEWINGGMKGNTSEDIERLGVLLDGNIKSTFLNSQKTVQTG
;
A
#
# COMPACT_ATOMS: atom_id res chain seq x y z
N VAL A 1 -0.41 -6.76 -23.54
CA VAL A 1 0.68 -5.93 -24.11
C VAL A 1 1.06 -4.73 -23.24
N VAL A 2 0.25 -3.67 -23.07
CA VAL A 2 0.65 -2.50 -22.26
C VAL A 2 0.69 -2.81 -20.75
N ASP A 3 -0.35 -3.49 -20.22
CA ASP A 3 -0.37 -3.96 -18.83
C ASP A 3 0.78 -4.95 -18.53
N GLU A 4 1.11 -5.82 -19.47
CA GLU A 4 2.24 -6.74 -19.33
C GLU A 4 3.57 -6.00 -19.35
N LEU A 5 3.75 -5.01 -20.23
CA LEU A 5 4.96 -4.18 -20.27
C LEU A 5 5.12 -3.38 -18.97
N PHE A 6 4.03 -2.78 -18.47
CA PHE A 6 4.03 -2.07 -17.21
C PHE A 6 4.34 -3.02 -16.05
N GLN A 7 3.72 -4.19 -16.01
CA GLN A 7 4.03 -5.20 -15.00
C GLN A 7 5.47 -5.72 -15.10
N LEU A 8 6.02 -5.90 -16.30
CA LEU A 8 7.37 -6.41 -16.52
C LEU A 8 8.43 -5.37 -16.17
N GLU A 9 8.23 -4.10 -16.54
CA GLU A 9 9.08 -2.99 -16.12
C GLU A 9 8.96 -2.78 -14.60
N THR A 10 7.76 -2.84 -14.04
CA THR A 10 7.60 -2.69 -12.60
C THR A 10 8.15 -3.90 -11.82
N GLN A 11 8.07 -5.13 -12.34
CA GLN A 11 8.72 -6.31 -11.76
C GLN A 11 10.24 -6.25 -11.86
N LYS A 12 10.78 -5.77 -12.99
CA LYS A 12 12.22 -5.56 -13.14
C LYS A 12 12.75 -4.57 -12.11
N ILE A 13 11.94 -3.61 -11.68
CA ILE A 13 12.41 -2.56 -10.78
C ILE A 13 11.96 -2.71 -9.32
N LEU A 14 10.82 -3.37 -9.03
CA LEU A 14 10.40 -3.72 -7.67
C LEU A 14 10.97 -5.08 -7.20
N GLY A 15 11.48 -5.91 -8.11
CA GLY A 15 11.88 -7.29 -7.82
C GLY A 15 10.66 -8.23 -7.73
N THR A 16 10.87 -9.53 -7.94
CA THR A 16 9.79 -10.54 -7.97
C THR A 16 9.53 -11.23 -6.64
N GLU A 17 10.34 -11.02 -5.62
CA GLU A 17 10.11 -11.52 -4.27
C GLU A 17 10.68 -10.53 -3.28
N THR A 18 9.96 -10.27 -2.19
CA THR A 18 10.54 -9.52 -1.08
C THR A 18 9.80 -9.87 0.20
N ASP A 19 10.52 -10.57 1.09
CA ASP A 19 10.22 -10.59 2.52
C ASP A 19 10.40 -9.16 3.04
N TYR A 20 9.30 -8.40 3.08
CA TYR A 20 9.28 -7.11 3.74
C TYR A 20 9.03 -7.33 5.23
N ALA A 21 9.86 -6.71 6.08
CA ALA A 21 9.69 -6.81 7.52
C ALA A 21 8.37 -6.17 7.99
N SER A 22 7.91 -5.12 7.29
CA SER A 22 6.66 -4.40 7.55
C SER A 22 6.03 -3.81 6.28
N TRP A 23 4.76 -3.40 6.34
CA TRP A 23 4.11 -2.70 5.22
C TRP A 23 4.74 -1.33 4.98
N GLN A 24 5.26 -0.68 6.03
CA GLN A 24 6.00 0.58 5.95
C GLN A 24 7.26 0.40 5.09
N ASP A 25 8.03 -0.66 5.32
CA ASP A 25 9.26 -0.94 4.55
C ASP A 25 8.95 -1.18 3.07
N ALA A 26 7.88 -1.92 2.79
CA ALA A 26 7.42 -2.16 1.42
C ALA A 26 7.04 -0.83 0.73
N PHE A 27 6.33 0.04 1.45
CA PHE A 27 5.89 1.32 0.93
C PHE A 27 7.03 2.31 0.72
N LEU A 28 7.94 2.43 1.69
CA LEU A 28 9.11 3.31 1.61
C LEU A 28 10.04 2.91 0.47
N LYS A 29 10.23 1.60 0.25
CA LYS A 29 10.97 1.10 -0.91
C LYS A 29 10.28 1.45 -2.23
N ALA A 30 8.95 1.31 -2.31
CA ALA A 30 8.20 1.68 -3.50
C ALA A 30 8.29 3.20 -3.80
N VAL A 31 8.18 4.05 -2.78
CA VAL A 31 8.33 5.51 -2.91
C VAL A 31 9.76 5.89 -3.29
N ALA A 32 10.77 5.26 -2.67
CA ALA A 32 12.18 5.49 -2.99
C ALA A 32 12.49 5.11 -4.44
N PHE A 33 12.06 3.92 -4.87
CA PHE A 33 12.15 3.48 -6.25
C PHE A 33 11.48 4.50 -7.20
N ALA A 34 10.28 4.96 -6.85
CA ALA A 34 9.55 5.89 -7.68
C ALA A 34 10.24 7.26 -7.81
N ARG A 35 10.84 7.73 -6.72
CA ARG A 35 11.65 8.94 -6.69
C ARG A 35 12.89 8.81 -7.57
N ASP A 36 13.61 7.69 -7.45
CA ASP A 36 14.85 7.45 -8.17
C ASP A 36 14.61 7.30 -9.69
N ASN A 37 13.38 6.94 -10.09
CA ASN A 37 12.95 6.77 -11.48
C ASN A 37 11.90 7.81 -11.91
N LYS A 38 11.88 8.98 -11.24
CA LYS A 38 10.84 10.01 -11.36
C LYS A 38 10.47 10.37 -12.79
N LEU A 39 11.44 10.58 -13.69
CA LEU A 39 11.15 10.94 -15.08
C LEU A 39 10.45 9.80 -15.84
N GLY A 40 10.91 8.56 -15.63
CA GLY A 40 10.33 7.38 -16.25
C GLY A 40 8.90 7.15 -15.78
N ILE A 41 8.67 7.18 -14.46
CA ILE A 41 7.33 7.00 -13.88
C ILE A 41 6.39 8.12 -14.27
N TYR A 42 6.86 9.37 -14.26
CA TYR A 42 6.03 10.49 -14.67
C TYR A 42 5.61 10.39 -16.15
N HIS A 43 6.51 9.97 -17.03
CA HIS A 43 6.18 9.74 -18.44
C HIS A 43 5.27 8.53 -18.62
N LEU A 44 5.52 7.42 -17.92
CA LEU A 44 4.65 6.24 -17.90
C LEU A 44 3.24 6.58 -17.42
N TYR A 45 3.13 7.34 -16.32
CA TYR A 45 1.85 7.81 -15.79
C TYR A 45 1.06 8.66 -16.80
N LYS A 46 1.76 9.50 -17.57
CA LYS A 46 1.16 10.30 -18.64
C LYS A 46 0.84 9.50 -19.90
N SER A 47 1.56 8.42 -20.20
CA SER A 47 1.46 7.70 -21.48
C SER A 47 0.60 6.43 -21.45
N ILE A 48 0.55 5.72 -20.31
CA ILE A 48 -0.10 4.40 -20.17
C ILE A 48 -1.53 4.49 -19.61
N SER A 49 -2.08 5.70 -19.43
CA SER A 49 -3.33 6.01 -18.71
C SER A 49 -3.17 5.93 -17.19
N ARG A 50 -3.62 7.01 -16.53
CA ARG A 50 -3.73 7.13 -15.07
C ARG A 50 -4.44 5.93 -14.43
N GLU A 51 -5.46 5.42 -15.11
CA GLU A 51 -6.27 4.28 -14.65
C GLU A 51 -5.44 2.99 -14.52
N GLN A 52 -4.53 2.71 -15.45
CA GLN A 52 -3.71 1.49 -15.39
C GLN A 52 -2.70 1.56 -14.23
N VAL A 53 -2.07 2.72 -14.02
CA VAL A 53 -1.15 2.91 -12.89
C VAL A 53 -1.90 2.80 -11.56
N GLU A 54 -3.08 3.42 -11.46
CA GLU A 54 -3.92 3.35 -10.28
C GLU A 54 -4.39 1.91 -10.00
N ASN A 55 -4.84 1.18 -11.01
CA ASN A 55 -5.26 -0.23 -10.86
C ASN A 55 -4.11 -1.12 -10.40
N TYR A 56 -2.91 -0.93 -10.94
CA TYR A 56 -1.74 -1.67 -10.50
C TYR A 56 -1.36 -1.36 -9.05
N LEU A 57 -1.29 -0.07 -8.68
CA LEU A 57 -0.96 0.37 -7.32
C LEU A 57 -1.98 -0.16 -6.30
N ASN A 58 -3.28 -0.11 -6.63
CA ASN A 58 -4.33 -0.68 -5.79
C ASN A 58 -4.14 -2.19 -5.59
N ARG A 59 -3.91 -2.95 -6.67
CA ARG A 59 -3.75 -4.40 -6.59
C ARG A 59 -2.56 -4.83 -5.73
N VAL A 60 -1.39 -4.22 -5.97
CA VAL A 60 -0.16 -4.57 -5.22
C VAL A 60 -0.28 -4.16 -3.76
N SER A 61 -0.76 -2.94 -3.50
CA SER A 61 -0.91 -2.43 -2.14
C SER A 61 -1.91 -3.26 -1.34
N TYR A 62 -3.05 -3.61 -1.94
CA TYR A 62 -4.06 -4.46 -1.30
C TYR A 62 -3.50 -5.80 -0.85
N ASN A 63 -2.78 -6.51 -1.72
CA ASN A 63 -2.20 -7.81 -1.39
C ASN A 63 -1.19 -7.71 -0.23
N ASN A 64 -0.33 -6.69 -0.26
CA ASN A 64 0.68 -6.47 0.78
C ASN A 64 0.04 -6.13 2.13
N ILE A 65 -0.94 -5.22 2.13
CA ILE A 65 -1.63 -4.79 3.35
C ILE A 65 -2.47 -5.93 3.92
N LEU A 66 -3.19 -6.68 3.09
CA LEU A 66 -3.98 -7.82 3.56
C LEU A 66 -3.08 -8.90 4.19
N SER A 67 -1.94 -9.18 3.57
CA SER A 67 -0.95 -10.11 4.12
C SER A 67 -0.43 -9.64 5.49
N PHE A 68 -0.11 -8.35 5.60
CA PHE A 68 0.33 -7.74 6.86
C PHE A 68 -0.74 -7.82 7.95
N ILE A 69 -1.98 -7.41 7.66
CA ILE A 69 -3.09 -7.47 8.61
C ILE A 69 -3.28 -8.90 9.11
N LYS A 70 -3.31 -9.89 8.21
CA LYS A 70 -3.45 -11.31 8.59
C LYS A 70 -2.34 -11.78 9.53
N LYS A 71 -1.10 -11.32 9.32
CA LYS A 71 0.04 -11.63 10.19
C LYS A 71 -0.14 -11.00 11.58
N GLU A 72 -0.54 -9.73 11.65
CA GLU A 72 -0.74 -9.00 12.91
C GLU A 72 -1.93 -9.50 13.72
N THR A 73 -2.97 -10.02 13.06
CA THR A 73 -4.16 -10.59 13.69
C THR A 73 -4.06 -12.09 13.90
N ALA A 74 -2.89 -12.71 13.65
CA ALA A 74 -2.71 -14.14 13.85
C ALA A 74 -3.02 -14.52 15.31
N GLY A 75 -3.88 -15.52 15.49
CA GLY A 75 -4.35 -15.97 16.81
C GLY A 75 -5.53 -15.20 17.39
N LEU A 76 -6.04 -14.18 16.69
CA LEU A 76 -7.31 -13.53 17.02
C LEU A 76 -8.44 -14.16 16.20
N ASN A 77 -9.64 -14.26 16.79
CA ASN A 77 -10.85 -14.60 16.04
C ASN A 77 -11.39 -13.33 15.37
N VAL A 78 -11.12 -13.16 14.08
CA VAL A 78 -11.48 -11.97 13.30
C VAL A 78 -12.26 -12.39 12.06
N ASP A 79 -13.32 -11.64 11.74
CA ASP A 79 -14.09 -11.86 10.51
C ASP A 79 -13.23 -11.49 9.28
N ASN A 80 -13.24 -12.36 8.27
CA ASN A 80 -12.60 -12.09 6.99
C ASN A 80 -13.13 -10.82 6.33
N ALA A 81 -14.41 -10.49 6.50
CA ALA A 81 -15.00 -9.27 5.97
C ALA A 81 -14.33 -8.00 6.55
N ASP A 82 -14.00 -8.02 7.84
CA ASP A 82 -13.31 -6.90 8.50
C ASP A 82 -11.84 -6.80 8.06
N LEU A 83 -11.16 -7.95 7.89
CA LEU A 83 -9.79 -7.99 7.35
C LEU A 83 -9.73 -7.35 5.95
N GLU A 84 -10.66 -7.73 5.07
CA GLU A 84 -10.74 -7.18 3.72
C GLU A 84 -11.13 -5.70 3.71
N LEU A 85 -12.04 -5.28 4.59
CA LEU A 85 -12.42 -3.88 4.73
C LEU A 85 -11.24 -3.02 5.15
N MET A 86 -10.51 -3.44 6.18
CA MET A 86 -9.32 -2.72 6.64
C MET A 86 -8.23 -2.71 5.57
N ALA A 87 -8.03 -3.81 4.85
CA ALA A 87 -7.08 -3.87 3.75
C ALA A 87 -7.43 -2.87 2.64
N ARG A 88 -8.70 -2.77 2.24
CA ARG A 88 -9.16 -1.76 1.27
C ARG A 88 -8.97 -0.34 1.79
N PHE A 89 -9.32 -0.06 3.04
CA PHE A 89 -9.17 1.26 3.64
C PHE A 89 -7.72 1.76 3.59
N TYR A 90 -6.78 0.97 4.11
CA TYR A 90 -5.35 1.33 4.08
C TYR A 90 -4.80 1.41 2.65
N THR A 91 -5.27 0.54 1.75
CA THR A 91 -4.91 0.60 0.32
C THR A 91 -5.28 1.93 -0.29
N HIS A 92 -6.52 2.36 -0.13
CA HIS A 92 -7.00 3.63 -0.70
C HIS A 92 -6.29 4.83 -0.10
N ALA A 93 -6.04 4.84 1.21
CA ALA A 93 -5.28 5.92 1.86
C ALA A 93 -3.87 6.04 1.27
N LEU A 94 -3.15 4.92 1.20
CA LEU A 94 -1.76 4.88 0.74
C LEU A 94 -1.62 5.18 -0.76
N VAL A 95 -2.45 4.55 -1.61
CA VAL A 95 -2.45 4.81 -3.05
C VAL A 95 -2.87 6.25 -3.34
N GLY A 96 -3.84 6.79 -2.60
CA GLY A 96 -4.27 8.18 -2.70
C GLY A 96 -3.11 9.15 -2.48
N MET A 97 -2.33 8.96 -1.42
CA MET A 97 -1.15 9.79 -1.13
C MET A 97 -0.09 9.74 -2.23
N VAL A 98 0.17 8.56 -2.80
CA VAL A 98 1.14 8.40 -3.90
C VAL A 98 0.64 9.07 -5.18
N LEU A 99 -0.64 8.89 -5.52
CA LEU A 99 -1.23 9.54 -6.70
C LEU A 99 -1.25 11.06 -6.55
N GLU A 100 -1.55 11.58 -5.35
CA GLU A 100 -1.46 13.01 -5.03
C GLU A 100 -0.04 13.53 -5.26
N TRP A 101 0.97 12.83 -4.72
CA TRP A 101 2.36 13.19 -4.93
C TRP A 101 2.78 13.17 -6.40
N ILE A 102 2.39 12.14 -7.15
CA ILE A 102 2.65 12.04 -8.60
C ILE A 102 2.01 13.22 -9.34
N ASN A 103 0.74 13.53 -9.04
CA ASN A 103 0.02 14.66 -9.62
C ASN A 103 0.65 16.02 -9.28
N GLY A 104 1.21 16.17 -8.08
CA GLY A 104 1.98 17.33 -7.65
C GLY A 104 3.35 17.48 -8.33
N GLY A 105 3.68 16.64 -9.30
CA GLY A 105 4.97 16.62 -9.98
C GLY A 105 6.08 15.97 -9.15
N MET A 106 5.69 15.09 -8.22
CA MET A 106 6.59 14.34 -7.34
C MET A 106 7.53 15.28 -6.58
N LYS A 107 6.97 16.36 -6.05
CA LYS A 107 7.64 17.37 -5.21
C LYS A 107 7.20 17.16 -3.75
N GLY A 108 8.10 17.40 -2.79
CA GLY A 108 7.84 17.14 -1.37
C GLY A 108 8.38 15.79 -0.90
N ASN A 109 8.22 15.50 0.40
CA ASN A 109 8.82 14.35 1.06
C ASN A 109 7.79 13.29 1.47
N THR A 110 7.15 12.66 0.50
CA THR A 110 6.18 11.57 0.73
C THR A 110 6.74 10.44 1.60
N SER A 111 8.07 10.27 1.65
CA SER A 111 8.72 9.34 2.58
C SER A 111 8.54 9.75 4.04
N GLU A 112 8.64 11.04 4.39
CA GLU A 112 8.44 11.53 5.78
C GLU A 112 7.00 11.31 6.25
N ASP A 113 6.01 11.57 5.39
CA ASP A 113 4.59 11.36 5.74
C ASP A 113 4.30 9.87 6.00
N ILE A 114 4.91 8.98 5.22
CA ILE A 114 4.77 7.53 5.37
C ILE A 114 5.48 7.02 6.61
N GLU A 115 6.70 7.49 6.89
CA GLU A 115 7.40 7.19 8.14
C GLU A 115 6.57 7.63 9.34
N ARG A 116 6.00 8.84 9.27
CA ARG A 116 5.14 9.37 10.33
C ARG A 116 3.86 8.56 10.49
N LEU A 117 3.21 8.16 9.40
CA LEU A 117 2.05 7.27 9.44
C LEU A 117 2.40 5.90 10.00
N GLY A 118 3.58 5.37 9.68
CA GLY A 118 4.10 4.14 10.24
C GLY A 118 4.11 4.16 11.78
N VAL A 119 4.53 5.29 12.36
CA VAL A 119 4.51 5.51 13.82
C VAL A 119 3.09 5.73 14.35
N LEU A 120 2.28 6.57 13.69
CA LEU A 120 0.93 6.90 14.14
C LEU A 120 -0.03 5.71 14.10
N LEU A 121 0.21 4.77 13.18
CA LEU A 121 -0.64 3.61 12.96
C LEU A 121 -0.05 2.33 13.56
N ASP A 122 1.12 2.42 14.22
CA ASP A 122 1.74 1.28 14.89
C ASP A 122 0.79 0.71 15.97
N GLY A 123 0.65 -0.61 15.98
CA GLY A 123 -0.30 -1.32 16.86
C GLY A 123 -1.79 -1.01 16.65
N ASN A 124 -2.16 -0.08 15.75
CA ASN A 124 -3.55 0.33 15.49
C ASN A 124 -4.36 -0.82 14.87
N ILE A 125 -3.76 -1.56 13.94
CA ILE A 125 -4.42 -2.69 13.28
C ILE A 125 -4.89 -3.71 14.32
N LYS A 126 -3.98 -4.19 15.18
CA LYS A 126 -4.32 -5.12 16.26
C LYS A 126 -5.35 -4.53 17.25
N SER A 127 -5.21 -3.25 17.61
CA SER A 127 -6.13 -2.58 18.54
C SER A 127 -7.55 -2.43 17.98
N THR A 128 -7.68 -2.18 16.67
CA THR A 128 -8.97 -2.06 15.97
C THR A 128 -9.76 -3.37 16.04
N PHE A 129 -9.10 -4.50 15.80
CA PHE A 129 -9.75 -5.81 15.87
C PHE A 129 -10.08 -6.27 17.30
N LEU A 130 -9.37 -5.78 18.31
CA LEU A 130 -9.75 -6.02 19.71
C LEU A 130 -11.02 -5.25 20.11
N ASN A 131 -11.29 -4.10 19.49
CA ASN A 131 -12.52 -3.35 19.73
C ASN A 131 -13.74 -4.03 19.09
N SER A 132 -13.61 -4.60 17.89
CA SER A 132 -14.74 -5.32 17.25
C SER A 132 -15.16 -6.57 18.04
N GLN A 133 -14.21 -7.28 18.67
CA GLN A 133 -14.52 -8.43 19.55
C GLN A 133 -15.30 -8.04 20.81
N LYS A 134 -15.10 -6.82 21.35
CA LYS A 134 -15.85 -6.34 22.52
C LYS A 134 -17.31 -6.06 22.17
N THR A 135 -17.58 -5.57 20.96
CA THR A 135 -18.95 -5.25 20.51
C THR A 135 -19.79 -6.51 20.30
N VAL A 136 -19.18 -7.63 19.87
CA VAL A 136 -19.87 -8.92 19.66
C VAL A 136 -20.24 -9.63 20.98
N GLN A 137 -19.51 -9.40 22.07
CA GLN A 137 -19.81 -10.03 23.37
C GLN A 137 -20.88 -9.30 24.20
N THR A 138 -21.32 -8.11 23.77
CA THR A 138 -22.37 -7.32 24.44
C THR A 138 -23.74 -7.40 23.76
N GLY A 139 -23.91 -8.28 22.77
CA GLY A 139 -25.17 -8.50 22.03
C GLY A 139 -25.89 -9.78 22.46
#